data_AF-A0A7C5SX33-F1
#
_entry.id   AF-A0A7C5SX33-F1
#
_cell.length_a   1.000
_cell.length_b   1.000
_cell.length_c   1.000
_cell.angle_alpha   90.00
_cell.angle_beta   90.00
_cell.angle_gamma   90.00
#
_symmetry.space_group_name_H-M   'P 1'
#
loop_
_entity.id
_entity.type
_entity.pdbx_description
1 polymer ?
#
loop_
_entity_poly.entity_id
_entity_poly.type
_entity_poly.pdbx_seq_one_letter_code
_entity_poly.pdbx_strand_id
1 'polypeptide(L)'
;MMREVELREIATKVPTLNYDLSIMEALKIFAEYGIYDLLVVVKDRKPLGVVSKRDLLMAQHRSDLKVGDITSSLPKVKTFKSSLDRLEGLFDFFTFNKKPLIVVNKDGTYAGLLFYHVLLHYFSSIREGASPLFQKLRELFGTDAYFYNFYLKETKRFREEMGTARLEGLYKLLLENVKDHIEGNAFLSLEDGEVYVLSNKKVEEEKIKLLMEEFHREFSLLYGESKPVHVCGFCVPLKDVKSYEEFFSLSSQLRERLNSTPDVSFFIYHGVQPHVVVCEYKGREYIKRVIEKIKEDFKQILWKLKHSDKEMWEYVLQDAFKDYPYFEIFYIISEKGIQISNNVINPRIKYPVKTGRKGADRSEKPYFKMAKEGDIYISEIYLSQATDDFCITLSSKFRYGEKFYVLAGDINYTEVHKLVKSYAFS
;
A
#
# COMPACT_ATOMS: atom_id res chain seq x y z
N MET A 1 -9.60 -2.74 13.78
CA MET A 1 -10.74 -1.79 13.72
C MET A 1 -10.13 -0.40 13.69
N MET A 2 -10.16 0.30 12.55
CA MET A 2 -9.54 1.63 12.44
C MET A 2 -10.16 2.57 13.46
N ARG A 3 -9.34 3.23 14.28
CA ARG A 3 -9.82 4.24 15.23
C ARG A 3 -10.21 5.48 14.43
N GLU A 4 -11.50 5.70 14.23
CA GLU A 4 -11.98 6.97 13.71
C GLU A 4 -11.74 8.08 14.73
N VAL A 5 -11.29 9.24 14.26
CA VAL A 5 -11.17 10.47 15.05
C VAL A 5 -12.12 11.52 14.50
N GLU A 6 -12.73 12.29 15.40
CA GLU A 6 -13.50 13.46 15.01
C GLU A 6 -12.61 14.71 14.99
N LEU A 7 -12.69 15.53 13.94
CA LEU A 7 -11.76 16.66 13.75
C LEU A 7 -11.71 17.64 14.94
N ARG A 8 -12.83 17.84 15.63
CA ARG A 8 -12.89 18.67 16.85
C ARG A 8 -12.09 18.13 18.03
N GLU A 9 -11.82 16.83 18.08
CA GLU A 9 -11.06 16.18 19.17
C GLU A 9 -9.57 16.51 19.09
N ILE A 10 -9.08 16.84 17.90
CA ILE A 10 -7.69 17.23 17.65
C ILE A 10 -7.51 18.74 17.49
N ALA A 11 -8.60 19.49 17.32
CA ALA A 11 -8.54 20.94 17.19
C ALA A 11 -8.18 21.60 18.53
N THR A 12 -7.31 22.60 18.49
CA THR A 12 -6.94 23.39 19.67
C THR A 12 -8.07 24.34 20.03
N LYS A 13 -8.53 24.29 21.28
CA LYS A 13 -9.61 25.15 21.77
C LYS A 13 -9.10 26.53 22.17
N VAL A 14 -8.88 27.39 21.17
CA VAL A 14 -8.49 28.78 21.37
C VAL A 14 -9.67 29.61 21.90
N PRO A 15 -9.49 30.48 22.91
CA PRO A 15 -10.56 31.33 23.44
C PRO A 15 -11.16 32.29 22.39
N THR A 16 -12.37 32.75 22.66
CA THR A 16 -13.15 33.57 21.72
C THR A 16 -13.33 35.00 22.19
N LEU A 17 -13.31 35.96 21.26
CA LEU A 17 -13.70 37.35 21.45
C LEU A 17 -15.02 37.63 20.73
N ASN A 18 -15.90 38.42 21.34
CA ASN A 18 -17.09 38.89 20.66
C ASN A 18 -16.72 39.98 19.64
N TYR A 19 -17.30 39.88 18.44
CA TYR A 19 -17.16 40.83 17.34
C TYR A 19 -17.32 42.29 17.76
N ASP A 20 -18.28 42.57 18.64
CA ASP A 20 -18.66 43.93 19.01
C ASP A 20 -17.79 44.58 20.10
N LEU A 21 -16.79 43.86 20.64
CA LEU A 21 -15.89 44.40 21.65
C LEU A 21 -15.05 45.55 21.10
N SER A 22 -14.75 46.52 21.98
CA SER A 22 -13.74 47.53 21.69
C SER A 22 -12.34 46.92 21.67
N ILE A 23 -11.41 47.59 20.98
CA ILE A 23 -10.01 47.17 20.93
C ILE A 23 -9.39 47.09 22.33
N MET A 24 -9.71 48.04 23.21
CA MET A 24 -9.18 48.08 24.59
C MET A 24 -9.69 46.94 25.46
N GLU A 25 -10.95 46.54 25.33
CA GLU A 25 -11.50 45.38 26.04
C GLU A 25 -10.86 44.08 25.57
N ALA A 26 -10.66 43.93 24.25
CA ALA A 26 -9.98 42.77 23.70
C ALA A 26 -8.52 42.68 24.14
N LEU A 27 -7.79 43.81 24.26
CA LEU A 27 -6.43 43.83 24.82
C LEU A 27 -6.40 43.37 26.28
N LYS A 28 -7.40 43.73 27.10
CA LYS A 28 -7.53 43.23 28.48
C LYS A 28 -7.74 41.71 28.50
N ILE A 29 -8.63 41.20 27.66
CA ILE A 29 -8.89 39.76 27.54
C ILE A 29 -7.63 39.01 27.07
N PHE A 30 -6.87 39.57 26.13
CA PHE A 30 -5.58 39.00 25.72
C PHE A 30 -4.56 38.92 26.86
N ALA A 31 -4.58 39.86 27.81
CA ALA A 31 -3.70 39.82 28.97
C ALA A 31 -4.07 38.68 29.94
N GLU A 32 -5.36 38.36 30.06
CA GLU A 32 -5.84 37.20 30.83
C GLU A 32 -5.45 35.87 30.16
N TYR A 33 -5.43 35.83 28.82
CA TYR A 33 -5.07 34.67 28.01
C TYR A 33 -3.61 34.69 27.54
N GLY A 34 -2.68 35.08 28.41
CA GLY A 34 -1.28 35.39 28.07
C GLY A 34 -0.44 34.31 27.36
N ILE A 35 -0.96 33.08 27.21
CA ILE A 35 -0.33 32.00 26.43
C ILE A 35 -0.71 32.00 24.93
N TYR A 36 -1.73 32.76 24.52
CA TYR A 36 -2.26 32.75 23.16
C TYR A 36 -1.82 33.99 22.39
N ASP A 37 -1.23 33.79 21.21
CA ASP A 37 -0.84 34.88 20.29
C ASP A 37 -1.99 35.38 19.41
N LEU A 38 -3.08 34.61 19.34
CA LEU A 38 -4.30 34.91 18.60
C LEU A 38 -5.54 34.42 19.34
N LEU A 39 -6.67 35.09 19.13
CA LEU A 39 -7.98 34.71 19.65
C LEU A 39 -8.99 34.64 18.50
N VAL A 40 -10.04 33.82 18.66
CA VAL A 40 -11.07 33.62 17.64
C VAL A 40 -12.17 34.63 17.79
N VAL A 41 -12.48 35.38 16.73
CA VAL A 41 -13.57 36.36 16.76
C VAL A 41 -14.88 35.68 16.37
N VAL A 42 -15.90 35.80 17.22
CA VAL A 42 -17.22 35.20 17.03
C VAL A 42 -18.31 36.27 17.02
N LYS A 43 -19.35 36.03 16.21
CA LYS A 43 -20.61 36.75 16.25
C LYS A 43 -21.75 35.73 16.30
N ASP A 44 -22.65 35.87 17.27
CA ASP A 44 -23.74 34.91 17.48
C ASP A 44 -23.27 33.44 17.59
N ARG A 45 -22.13 33.22 18.28
CA ARG A 45 -21.43 31.94 18.42
C ARG A 45 -20.83 31.35 17.13
N LYS A 46 -20.97 32.03 16.00
CA LYS A 46 -20.35 31.64 14.72
C LYS A 46 -18.99 32.31 14.60
N PRO A 47 -17.92 31.56 14.32
CA PRO A 47 -16.60 32.14 14.16
C PRO A 47 -16.51 32.89 12.83
N LEU A 48 -15.91 34.07 12.86
CA LEU A 48 -15.68 34.93 11.70
C LEU A 48 -14.22 34.86 11.22
N GLY A 49 -13.28 34.77 12.16
CA GLY A 49 -11.86 34.79 11.88
C GLY A 49 -11.06 34.81 13.17
N VAL A 50 -9.84 35.33 13.09
CA VAL A 50 -8.96 35.53 14.25
C VAL A 50 -8.44 36.94 14.30
N VAL A 51 -8.02 37.37 15.47
CA VAL A 51 -7.26 38.60 15.67
C VAL A 51 -6.02 38.25 16.49
N SER A 52 -4.87 38.82 16.15
CA SER A 52 -3.65 38.67 16.93
C SER A 52 -3.50 39.81 17.94
N LYS A 53 -2.68 39.60 18.97
CA LYS A 53 -2.32 40.67 19.91
C LYS A 53 -1.68 41.86 19.19
N ARG A 54 -0.91 41.61 18.14
CA ARG A 54 -0.28 42.64 17.31
C ARG A 54 -1.34 43.51 16.60
N ASP A 55 -2.36 42.89 16.02
CA ASP A 55 -3.42 43.62 15.31
C ASP A 55 -4.16 44.59 16.25
N LEU A 56 -4.46 44.14 17.46
CA LEU A 56 -5.10 44.96 18.49
C LEU A 56 -4.20 46.10 18.96
N LEU A 57 -2.91 45.86 19.18
CA LEU A 57 -1.96 46.92 19.56
C LEU A 57 -1.82 47.98 18.47
N MET A 58 -1.79 47.58 17.20
CA MET A 58 -1.77 48.51 16.06
C MET A 58 -3.05 49.35 15.97
N ALA A 59 -4.18 48.82 16.42
CA ALA A 59 -5.47 49.50 16.43
C ALA A 59 -5.82 50.19 17.77
N GLN A 60 -4.94 50.17 18.78
CA GLN A 60 -5.30 50.56 20.15
C GLN A 60 -5.78 52.02 20.30
N HIS A 61 -5.34 52.91 19.41
CA HIS A 61 -5.72 54.33 19.41
C HIS A 61 -6.96 54.63 18.55
N ARG A 62 -7.56 53.61 17.92
CA ARG A 62 -8.72 53.73 17.05
C ARG A 62 -10.00 53.37 17.80
N SER A 63 -10.54 54.33 18.53
CA SER A 63 -11.78 54.16 19.31
C SER A 63 -13.03 53.96 18.44
N ASP A 64 -12.94 54.26 17.15
CA ASP A 64 -13.99 54.03 16.16
C ASP A 64 -14.11 52.56 15.71
N LEU A 65 -13.07 51.74 15.95
CA LEU A 65 -13.01 50.36 15.50
C LEU A 65 -13.42 49.37 16.59
N LYS A 66 -14.08 48.31 16.15
CA LYS A 66 -14.35 47.10 16.94
C LYS A 66 -13.39 45.98 16.54
N VAL A 67 -13.29 44.96 17.38
CA VAL A 67 -12.51 43.74 17.08
C VAL A 67 -12.91 43.13 15.74
N GLY A 68 -14.21 43.14 15.46
CA GLY A 68 -14.79 42.67 14.22
C GLY A 68 -14.21 43.31 12.96
N ASP A 69 -13.87 44.59 13.02
CA ASP A 69 -13.43 45.39 11.86
C ASP A 69 -11.99 45.07 11.44
N ILE A 70 -11.19 44.57 12.38
CA ILE A 70 -9.78 44.18 12.16
C ILE A 70 -9.58 42.66 12.11
N THR A 71 -10.67 41.89 12.09
CA THR A 71 -10.63 40.43 12.11
C THR A 71 -10.06 39.87 10.81
N SER A 72 -9.03 39.03 10.93
CA SER A 72 -8.50 38.27 9.80
C SER A 72 -9.35 37.02 9.54
N SER A 73 -9.97 36.95 8.36
CA SER A 73 -10.76 35.78 7.97
C SER A 73 -9.88 34.54 7.82
N LEU A 74 -10.41 33.40 8.26
CA LEU A 74 -9.80 32.09 8.11
C LEU A 74 -10.77 31.12 7.42
N PRO A 75 -10.22 30.13 6.67
CA PRO A 75 -11.01 29.07 6.09
C PRO A 75 -11.65 28.21 7.19
N LYS A 76 -12.87 27.74 6.90
CA LYS A 76 -13.69 26.97 7.86
C LYS A 76 -13.92 25.56 7.33
N VAL A 77 -13.82 24.59 8.21
CA VAL A 77 -14.11 23.18 7.93
C VAL A 77 -15.12 22.67 8.94
N LYS A 78 -16.19 22.03 8.47
CA LYS A 78 -17.15 21.36 9.37
C LYS A 78 -16.46 20.14 9.97
N THR A 79 -16.67 19.89 11.26
CA THR A 79 -16.17 18.68 11.93
C THR A 79 -16.77 17.43 11.28
N PHE A 80 -15.92 16.42 11.07
CA PHE A 80 -16.30 15.12 10.54
C PHE A 80 -15.49 14.03 11.25
N LYS A 81 -16.01 12.80 11.20
CA LYS A 81 -15.28 11.61 11.62
C LYS A 81 -14.53 11.02 10.43
N SER A 82 -13.29 10.62 10.66
CA SER A 82 -12.43 10.10 9.60
C SER A 82 -11.40 9.12 10.15
N SER A 83 -10.92 8.21 9.29
CA SER A 83 -9.65 7.53 9.50
C SER A 83 -8.47 8.48 9.33
N LEU A 84 -7.30 8.06 9.81
CA LEU A 84 -6.04 8.81 9.68
C LEU A 84 -5.67 9.07 8.22
N ASP A 85 -5.69 8.06 7.34
CA ASP A 85 -5.26 8.22 5.94
C ASP A 85 -6.07 9.29 5.20
N ARG A 86 -7.36 9.39 5.53
CA ARG A 86 -8.25 10.40 4.94
C ARG A 86 -8.02 11.80 5.50
N LEU A 87 -7.42 11.93 6.69
CA LEU A 87 -6.99 13.22 7.22
C LEU A 87 -5.71 13.70 6.55
N GLU A 88 -4.96 12.87 5.81
CA GLU A 88 -3.73 13.31 5.13
C GLU A 88 -4.01 14.41 4.11
N GLY A 89 -5.18 14.38 3.47
CA GLY A 89 -5.61 15.45 2.55
C GLY A 89 -5.76 16.84 3.21
N LEU A 90 -5.77 16.93 4.55
CA LEU A 90 -5.69 18.22 5.24
C LEU A 90 -4.27 18.81 5.19
N PHE A 91 -3.23 17.99 5.03
CA PHE A 91 -1.87 18.51 4.83
C PHE A 91 -1.76 19.27 3.51
N ASP A 92 -2.39 18.77 2.44
CA ASP A 92 -2.46 19.45 1.14
C ASP A 92 -3.02 20.87 1.29
N PHE A 93 -4.06 21.04 2.13
CA PHE A 93 -4.62 22.35 2.41
C PHE A 93 -3.60 23.30 3.05
N PHE A 94 -2.84 22.81 4.03
CA PHE A 94 -1.85 23.62 4.76
C PHE A 94 -0.60 23.96 3.94
N THR A 95 -0.27 23.14 2.93
CA THR A 95 0.84 23.40 2.00
C THR A 95 0.67 24.74 1.28
N PHE A 96 -0.56 25.08 0.85
CA PHE A 96 -0.88 26.35 0.21
C PHE A 96 -1.20 27.48 1.19
N ASN A 97 -1.63 27.14 2.41
CA ASN A 97 -2.02 28.11 3.43
C ASN A 97 -1.56 27.70 4.82
N LYS A 98 -0.46 28.31 5.29
CA LYS A 98 0.09 28.06 6.63
C LYS A 98 -0.81 28.54 7.78
N LYS A 99 -1.94 29.20 7.50
CA LYS A 99 -2.89 29.64 8.53
C LYS A 99 -3.72 28.45 9.05
N PRO A 100 -4.13 28.48 10.33
CA PRO A 100 -4.98 27.43 10.89
C PRO A 100 -6.36 27.40 10.22
N LEU A 101 -7.00 26.23 10.29
CA LEU A 101 -8.39 26.03 9.88
C LEU A 101 -9.32 26.25 11.08
N ILE A 102 -10.41 26.99 10.88
CA ILE A 102 -11.48 27.05 11.88
C ILE A 102 -12.33 25.79 11.75
N VAL A 103 -12.31 24.94 12.77
CA VAL A 103 -13.20 23.79 12.87
C VAL A 103 -14.54 24.25 13.45
N VAL A 104 -15.63 23.93 12.76
CA VAL A 104 -17.00 24.26 13.18
C VAL A 104 -17.84 23.02 13.39
N ASN A 105 -18.75 23.06 14.36
CA ASN A 105 -19.76 22.02 14.56
C ASN A 105 -20.75 21.99 13.38
N LYS A 106 -21.62 20.97 13.33
CA LYS A 106 -22.64 20.83 12.28
C LYS A 106 -23.58 22.03 12.18
N ASP A 107 -23.86 22.70 13.29
CA ASP A 107 -24.69 23.91 13.39
C ASP A 107 -23.93 25.22 13.04
N GLY A 108 -22.63 25.11 12.72
CA GLY A 108 -21.77 26.24 12.38
C GLY A 108 -21.17 26.97 13.58
N THR A 109 -21.39 26.49 14.81
CA THR A 109 -20.73 27.04 16.00
C THR A 109 -19.26 26.66 16.05
N TYR A 110 -18.46 27.49 16.71
CA TYR A 110 -17.01 27.27 16.84
C TYR A 110 -16.70 25.98 17.63
N ALA A 111 -15.82 25.13 17.08
CA ALA A 111 -15.36 23.91 17.73
C ALA A 111 -13.86 23.97 18.12
N GLY A 112 -13.03 24.65 17.33
CA GLY A 112 -11.60 24.82 17.62
C GLY A 112 -10.83 25.36 16.42
N LEU A 113 -9.52 25.57 16.59
CA LEU A 113 -8.58 25.84 15.50
C LEU A 113 -7.72 24.61 15.25
N LEU A 114 -7.67 24.13 14.01
CA LEU A 114 -6.75 23.08 13.60
C LEU A 114 -5.49 23.73 13.03
N PHE A 115 -4.38 23.56 13.74
CA PHE A 115 -3.06 23.98 13.29
C PHE A 115 -2.34 22.84 12.56
N TYR A 116 -1.54 23.17 11.55
CA TYR A 116 -0.71 22.19 10.83
C TYR A 116 0.16 21.35 11.78
N HIS A 117 0.84 21.98 12.74
CA HIS A 117 1.72 21.28 13.68
C HIS A 117 0.93 20.36 14.65
N VAL A 118 -0.31 20.71 15.00
CA VAL A 118 -1.17 19.85 15.84
C VAL A 118 -1.62 18.63 15.06
N LEU A 119 -2.03 18.82 13.80
CA LEU A 119 -2.36 17.72 12.90
C LEU A 119 -1.15 16.79 12.73
N LEU A 120 0.02 17.34 12.43
CA LEU A 120 1.27 16.61 12.27
C LEU A 120 1.65 15.83 13.54
N HIS A 121 1.57 16.46 14.70
CA HIS A 121 1.86 15.83 15.99
C HIS A 121 0.88 14.69 16.30
N TYR A 122 -0.41 14.87 16.00
CA TYR A 122 -1.42 13.83 16.18
C TYR A 122 -1.15 12.60 15.29
N PHE A 123 -0.86 12.83 14.01
CA PHE A 123 -0.45 11.77 13.08
C PHE A 123 0.80 11.04 13.56
N SER A 124 1.80 11.81 13.99
CA SER A 124 3.05 11.28 14.52
C SER A 124 2.83 10.38 15.74
N SER A 125 2.12 10.88 16.74
CA SER A 125 1.90 10.20 18.00
C SER A 125 1.13 8.89 17.82
N ILE A 126 0.19 8.83 16.86
CA ILE A 126 -0.53 7.60 16.58
C ILE A 126 0.32 6.61 15.80
N ARG A 127 1.03 7.03 14.76
CA ARG A 127 1.91 6.13 14.00
C ARG A 127 3.01 5.55 14.91
N GLU A 128 3.57 6.34 15.82
CA GLU A 128 4.50 5.88 16.86
C GLU A 128 3.85 4.89 17.84
N GLY A 129 2.64 5.18 18.32
CA GLY A 129 1.95 4.32 19.29
C GLY A 129 1.39 3.02 18.70
N ALA A 130 1.05 3.00 17.41
CA ALA A 130 0.34 1.90 16.77
C ALA A 130 1.25 0.85 16.12
N SER A 131 2.50 1.19 15.82
CA SER A 131 3.38 0.33 15.02
C SER A 131 4.79 0.20 15.62
N PRO A 132 5.24 -1.03 15.93
CA PRO A 132 6.61 -1.30 16.38
C PRO A 132 7.69 -0.81 15.41
N LEU A 133 7.36 -0.64 14.13
CA LEU A 133 8.26 -0.05 13.13
C LEU A 133 8.61 1.39 13.49
N PHE A 134 7.60 2.22 13.77
CA PHE A 134 7.83 3.64 14.02
C PHE A 134 8.57 3.85 15.35
N GLN A 135 8.27 3.05 16.38
CA GLN A 135 9.06 3.05 17.62
C GLN A 135 10.55 2.83 17.36
N LYS A 136 10.90 1.83 16.52
CA LYS A 136 12.29 1.61 16.08
C LYS A 136 12.83 2.76 15.22
N LEU A 137 12.02 3.36 14.36
CA LEU A 137 12.42 4.50 13.53
C LEU A 137 12.90 5.68 14.39
N ARG A 138 12.22 5.97 15.52
CA ARG A 138 12.64 7.04 16.44
C ARG A 138 14.05 6.83 16.97
N GLU A 139 14.38 5.60 17.33
CA GLU A 139 15.70 5.23 17.86
C GLU A 139 16.82 5.42 16.83
N LEU A 140 16.47 5.50 15.54
CA LEU A 140 17.40 5.65 14.42
C LEU A 140 17.56 7.10 13.94
N PHE A 141 16.77 8.05 14.46
CA PHE A 141 16.97 9.48 14.17
C PHE A 141 18.34 9.95 14.65
N GLY A 142 19.05 10.70 13.80
CA GLY A 142 20.42 11.14 14.06
C GLY A 142 21.51 10.10 13.77
N THR A 143 21.16 8.89 13.30
CA THR A 143 22.11 7.83 12.98
C THR A 143 22.35 7.71 11.47
N ASP A 144 23.41 7.01 11.04
CA ASP A 144 23.69 6.72 9.62
C ASP A 144 22.74 5.64 9.01
N ALA A 145 21.51 5.54 9.52
CA ALA A 145 20.46 4.67 9.01
C ALA A 145 19.63 5.34 7.91
N TYR A 146 18.87 4.51 7.20
CA TYR A 146 18.07 4.88 6.04
C TYR A 146 16.66 4.31 6.19
N PHE A 147 15.66 5.15 5.97
CA PHE A 147 14.27 4.75 5.84
C PHE A 147 13.91 4.69 4.36
N TYR A 148 13.30 3.59 3.93
CA TYR A 148 12.74 3.44 2.59
C TYR A 148 11.23 3.27 2.68
N ASN A 149 10.50 3.90 1.77
CA ASN A 149 9.08 3.70 1.57
C ASN A 149 8.81 3.37 0.10
N PHE A 150 7.93 2.41 -0.12
CA PHE A 150 7.43 2.01 -1.43
C PHE A 150 5.91 1.88 -1.40
N TYR A 151 5.26 2.28 -2.47
CA TYR A 151 3.82 2.16 -2.67
C TYR A 151 3.50 2.01 -4.16
N LEU A 152 2.25 1.73 -4.47
CA LEU A 152 1.78 1.57 -5.85
C LEU A 152 0.86 2.73 -6.25
N LYS A 153 1.07 3.27 -7.44
CA LYS A 153 0.11 4.18 -8.08
C LYS A 153 -0.92 3.39 -8.92
N GLU A 154 -1.98 4.08 -9.34
CA GLU A 154 -3.08 3.51 -10.14
C GLU A 154 -3.84 2.35 -9.45
N THR A 155 -3.66 2.15 -8.14
CA THR A 155 -4.27 1.06 -7.36
C THR A 155 -5.78 1.15 -7.25
N LYS A 156 -6.35 2.38 -7.28
CA LYS A 156 -7.80 2.58 -7.30
C LYS A 156 -8.43 1.92 -8.53
N ARG A 157 -7.90 2.21 -9.72
CA ARG A 157 -8.35 1.62 -10.98
C ARG A 157 -8.16 0.10 -10.94
N PHE A 158 -6.98 -0.35 -10.55
CA PHE A 158 -6.70 -1.78 -10.46
C PHE A 158 -7.68 -2.49 -9.52
N ARG A 159 -7.98 -1.92 -8.36
CA ARG A 159 -8.97 -2.48 -7.40
C ARG A 159 -10.38 -2.53 -7.98
N GLU A 160 -10.78 -1.52 -8.74
CA GLU A 160 -12.09 -1.48 -9.42
C GLU A 160 -12.19 -2.58 -10.49
N GLU A 161 -11.10 -2.84 -11.22
CA GLU A 161 -11.03 -3.88 -12.26
C GLU A 161 -10.87 -5.30 -11.68
N MET A 162 -10.06 -5.47 -10.63
CA MET A 162 -9.54 -6.77 -10.18
C MET A 162 -9.98 -7.16 -8.75
N GLY A 163 -10.59 -6.25 -8.01
CA GLY A 163 -11.01 -6.45 -6.62
C GLY A 163 -9.89 -6.29 -5.58
N THR A 164 -10.29 -6.12 -4.32
CA THR A 164 -9.38 -5.85 -3.19
C THR A 164 -8.35 -6.96 -2.96
N ALA A 165 -8.78 -8.22 -3.09
CA ALA A 165 -7.94 -9.39 -2.84
C ALA A 165 -6.71 -9.41 -3.78
N ARG A 166 -6.89 -9.09 -5.07
CA ARG A 166 -5.78 -9.02 -6.04
C ARG A 166 -4.85 -7.85 -5.78
N LEU A 167 -5.39 -6.71 -5.30
CA LEU A 167 -4.57 -5.57 -4.90
C LEU A 167 -3.69 -5.90 -3.68
N GLU A 168 -4.21 -6.61 -2.68
CA GLU A 168 -3.41 -7.08 -1.54
C GLU A 168 -2.28 -8.03 -1.99
N GLY A 169 -2.54 -8.87 -2.99
CA GLY A 169 -1.52 -9.67 -3.66
C GLY A 169 -0.39 -8.84 -4.26
N LEU A 170 -0.69 -7.72 -4.93
CA LEU A 170 0.33 -6.81 -5.47
C LEU A 170 1.21 -6.20 -4.36
N TYR A 171 0.64 -5.85 -3.22
CA TYR A 171 1.44 -5.32 -2.11
C TYR A 171 2.36 -6.38 -1.51
N LYS A 172 1.91 -7.64 -1.41
CA LYS A 172 2.78 -8.77 -1.05
C LYS A 172 3.91 -8.97 -2.07
N LEU A 173 3.61 -8.84 -3.38
CA LEU A 173 4.62 -8.91 -4.44
C LEU A 173 5.72 -7.86 -4.23
N LEU A 174 5.30 -6.62 -4.01
CA LEU A 174 6.20 -5.50 -3.78
C LEU A 174 7.08 -5.73 -2.55
N LEU A 175 6.51 -6.28 -1.47
CA LEU A 175 7.27 -6.63 -0.27
C LEU A 175 8.40 -7.64 -0.56
N GLU A 176 8.12 -8.69 -1.34
CA GLU A 176 9.14 -9.70 -1.67
C GLU A 176 10.24 -9.11 -2.57
N ASN A 177 9.86 -8.31 -3.59
CA ASN A 177 10.82 -7.55 -4.40
C ASN A 177 11.72 -6.65 -3.55
N VAL A 178 11.15 -5.96 -2.56
CA VAL A 178 11.88 -5.09 -1.63
C VAL A 178 12.86 -5.90 -0.75
N LYS A 179 12.42 -7.02 -0.16
CA LYS A 179 13.28 -7.85 0.70
C LYS A 179 14.50 -8.41 -0.03
N ASP A 180 14.35 -8.74 -1.31
CA ASP A 180 15.45 -9.31 -2.09
C ASP A 180 16.52 -8.29 -2.49
N HIS A 181 16.19 -7.00 -2.49
CA HIS A 181 17.10 -5.93 -2.92
C HIS A 181 17.61 -5.05 -1.79
N ILE A 182 16.89 -5.00 -0.67
CA ILE A 182 17.16 -4.09 0.44
C ILE A 182 17.36 -4.89 1.72
N GLU A 183 18.60 -4.92 2.20
CA GLU A 183 18.91 -5.44 3.52
C GLU A 183 18.27 -4.57 4.60
N GLY A 184 17.53 -5.16 5.53
CA GLY A 184 16.95 -4.42 6.64
C GLY A 184 15.68 -5.05 7.17
N ASN A 185 15.01 -4.32 8.06
CA ASN A 185 13.71 -4.73 8.57
C ASN A 185 12.62 -4.19 7.64
N ALA A 186 12.10 -5.06 6.76
CA ALA A 186 11.02 -4.74 5.84
C ALA A 186 9.63 -5.05 6.45
N PHE A 187 8.68 -4.15 6.27
CA PHE A 187 7.32 -4.25 6.81
C PHE A 187 6.29 -3.84 5.76
N LEU A 188 5.17 -4.56 5.70
CA LEU A 188 4.03 -4.21 4.86
C LEU A 188 2.88 -3.68 5.72
N SER A 189 2.41 -2.48 5.43
CA SER A 189 1.13 -1.95 5.91
C SER A 189 0.07 -2.17 4.85
N LEU A 190 -0.79 -3.17 5.06
CA LEU A 190 -1.93 -3.42 4.15
C LEU A 190 -2.97 -2.30 4.21
N GLU A 191 -3.06 -1.60 5.34
CA GLU A 191 -3.95 -0.45 5.53
C GLU A 191 -3.54 0.72 4.64
N ASP A 192 -2.25 1.07 4.66
CA ASP A 192 -1.70 2.15 3.82
C ASP A 192 -1.47 1.70 2.37
N GLY A 193 -1.28 0.40 2.14
CA GLY A 193 -0.81 -0.13 0.85
C GLY A 193 0.67 0.14 0.61
N GLU A 194 1.48 0.09 1.67
CA GLU A 194 2.86 0.56 1.66
C GLU A 194 3.85 -0.45 2.25
N VAL A 195 5.04 -0.49 1.67
CA VAL A 195 6.18 -1.26 2.16
C VAL A 195 7.22 -0.29 2.71
N TYR A 196 7.64 -0.53 3.94
CA TYR A 196 8.66 0.26 4.63
C TYR A 196 9.90 -0.58 4.90
N VAL A 197 11.09 0.01 4.84
CA VAL A 197 12.34 -0.64 5.26
C VAL A 197 13.17 0.28 6.13
N LEU A 198 13.65 -0.25 7.26
CA LEU A 198 14.74 0.35 8.03
C LEU A 198 16.04 -0.39 7.74
N SER A 199 17.03 0.32 7.22
CA SER A 199 18.34 -0.24 6.88
C SER A 199 19.48 0.59 7.46
N ASN A 200 20.59 -0.06 7.80
CA ASN A 200 21.84 0.61 8.16
C ASN A 200 22.74 0.84 6.94
N LYS A 201 22.27 0.50 5.72
CA LYS A 201 23.02 0.66 4.48
C LYS A 201 22.21 1.43 3.45
N LYS A 202 22.90 2.32 2.73
CA LYS A 202 22.34 2.93 1.52
C LYS A 202 22.31 1.87 0.42
N VAL A 203 21.17 1.70 -0.23
CA VAL A 203 21.01 0.84 -1.40
C VAL A 203 21.41 1.60 -2.64
N GLU A 204 22.11 0.93 -3.54
CA GLU A 204 22.53 1.46 -4.86
C GLU A 204 21.32 1.66 -5.78
N GLU A 205 21.39 2.66 -6.65
CA GLU A 205 20.30 3.03 -7.56
C GLU A 205 19.94 1.90 -8.52
N GLU A 206 20.94 1.15 -8.97
CA GLU A 206 20.80 -0.02 -9.83
C GLU A 206 19.92 -1.10 -9.20
N LYS A 207 20.03 -1.31 -7.88
CA LYS A 207 19.20 -2.28 -7.15
C LYS A 207 17.75 -1.81 -7.04
N ILE A 208 17.52 -0.51 -6.83
CA ILE A 208 16.17 0.06 -6.83
C ILE A 208 15.53 -0.04 -8.22
N LYS A 209 16.31 0.23 -9.27
CA LYS A 209 15.85 0.06 -10.64
C LYS A 209 15.48 -1.40 -10.94
N LEU A 210 16.35 -2.34 -10.58
CA LEU A 210 16.11 -3.77 -10.77
C LEU A 210 14.86 -4.25 -10.04
N LEU A 211 14.65 -3.82 -8.80
CA LEU A 211 13.43 -4.06 -8.02
C LEU A 211 12.17 -3.62 -8.78
N MET A 212 12.16 -2.39 -9.30
CA MET A 212 11.01 -1.87 -10.04
C MET A 212 10.78 -2.64 -11.35
N GLU A 213 11.86 -3.00 -12.06
CA GLU A 213 11.79 -3.79 -13.28
C GLU A 213 11.27 -5.22 -13.02
N GLU A 214 11.68 -5.87 -11.93
CA GLU A 214 11.20 -7.18 -11.52
C GLU A 214 9.71 -7.15 -11.19
N PHE A 215 9.28 -6.19 -10.37
CA PHE A 215 7.88 -5.99 -10.07
C PHE A 215 7.06 -5.81 -11.35
N HIS A 216 7.54 -4.99 -12.30
CA HIS A 216 6.86 -4.80 -13.59
C HIS A 216 6.78 -6.08 -14.42
N ARG A 217 7.84 -6.91 -14.44
CA ARG A 217 7.82 -8.21 -15.13
C ARG A 217 6.79 -9.16 -14.52
N GLU A 218 6.73 -9.22 -13.19
CA GLU A 218 5.78 -10.05 -12.46
C GLU A 218 4.34 -9.57 -12.64
N PHE A 219 4.11 -8.25 -12.50
CA PHE A 219 2.82 -7.64 -12.79
C PHE A 219 2.34 -8.02 -14.19
N SER A 220 3.23 -7.88 -15.17
CA SER A 220 2.93 -8.17 -16.57
C SER A 220 2.64 -9.67 -16.81
N LEU A 221 3.28 -10.58 -16.07
CA LEU A 221 3.02 -12.02 -16.15
C LEU A 221 1.64 -12.37 -15.58
N LEU A 222 1.27 -11.72 -14.48
CA LEU A 222 0.06 -12.02 -13.72
C LEU A 222 -1.18 -11.29 -14.26
N TYR A 223 -0.97 -10.09 -14.80
CA TYR A 223 -2.01 -9.13 -15.16
C TYR A 223 -1.75 -8.49 -16.53
N GLY A 224 -1.17 -9.23 -17.47
CA GLY A 224 -0.71 -8.69 -18.76
C GLY A 224 -1.77 -7.95 -19.60
N GLU A 225 -3.06 -8.22 -19.39
CA GLU A 225 -4.17 -7.51 -20.06
C GLU A 225 -4.68 -6.28 -19.29
N SER A 226 -4.26 -6.08 -18.03
CA SER A 226 -4.58 -4.87 -17.26
C SER A 226 -3.60 -3.75 -17.59
N LYS A 227 -4.06 -2.51 -17.42
CA LYS A 227 -3.18 -1.35 -17.50
C LYS A 227 -2.17 -1.38 -16.33
N PRO A 228 -0.92 -0.96 -16.55
CA PRO A 228 0.14 -1.06 -15.55
C PRO A 228 -0.16 -0.26 -14.28
N VAL A 229 0.32 -0.79 -13.16
CA VAL A 229 0.50 -0.07 -11.90
C VAL A 229 1.97 0.21 -11.72
N HIS A 230 2.31 1.36 -11.17
CA HIS A 230 3.70 1.78 -11.04
C HIS A 230 4.16 1.78 -9.60
N VAL A 231 5.36 1.23 -9.35
CA VAL A 231 6.06 1.35 -8.08
C VAL A 231 6.56 2.78 -7.90
N CYS A 232 6.20 3.40 -6.80
CA CYS A 232 6.75 4.68 -6.35
C CYS A 232 7.40 4.51 -4.98
N GLY A 233 8.37 5.37 -4.67
CA GLY A 233 8.98 5.33 -3.36
C GLY A 233 10.01 6.41 -3.11
N PHE A 234 10.53 6.43 -1.90
CA PHE A 234 11.61 7.33 -1.53
C PHE A 234 12.48 6.77 -0.41
N CYS A 235 13.71 7.28 -0.34
CA CYS A 235 14.66 7.01 0.73
C CYS A 235 14.93 8.31 1.49
N VAL A 236 14.87 8.25 2.82
CA VAL A 236 15.26 9.33 3.74
C VAL A 236 16.46 8.86 4.56
N PRO A 237 17.65 9.49 4.42
CA PRO A 237 18.72 9.36 5.39
C PRO A 237 18.27 9.90 6.74
N LEU A 238 18.41 9.11 7.80
CA LEU A 238 17.91 9.46 9.13
C LEU A 238 18.89 10.31 9.94
N LYS A 239 20.11 10.49 9.44
CA LYS A 239 21.18 11.27 10.08
C LYS A 239 20.77 12.70 10.39
N ASP A 240 20.03 13.33 9.48
CA ASP A 240 19.64 14.74 9.58
C ASP A 240 18.23 14.92 10.14
N VAL A 241 17.50 13.83 10.39
CA VAL A 241 16.13 13.85 10.91
C VAL A 241 16.17 13.91 12.44
N LYS A 242 15.53 14.93 13.03
CA LYS A 242 15.57 15.20 14.48
C LYS A 242 14.29 14.86 15.22
N SER A 243 13.16 14.83 14.51
CA SER A 243 11.88 14.47 15.10
C SER A 243 10.96 13.81 14.07
N TYR A 244 9.89 13.21 14.57
CA TYR A 244 8.86 12.67 13.71
C TYR A 244 8.13 13.75 12.92
N GLU A 245 7.89 14.93 13.51
CA GLU A 245 7.28 16.04 12.79
C GLU A 245 8.12 16.40 11.54
N GLU A 246 9.44 16.48 11.68
CA GLU A 246 10.36 16.69 10.55
C GLU A 246 10.28 15.53 9.55
N PHE A 247 10.34 14.29 10.03
CA PHE A 247 10.26 13.09 9.19
C PHE A 247 8.96 13.01 8.36
N PHE A 248 7.80 13.23 8.99
CA PHE A 248 6.50 13.14 8.32
C PHE A 248 6.27 14.32 7.38
N SER A 249 6.70 15.52 7.75
CA SER A 249 6.68 16.69 6.86
C SER A 249 7.52 16.43 5.60
N LEU A 250 8.74 15.90 5.78
CA LEU A 250 9.61 15.53 4.67
C LEU A 250 8.99 14.43 3.80
N SER A 251 8.47 13.37 4.41
CA SER A 251 7.82 12.25 3.71
C SER A 251 6.62 12.73 2.89
N SER A 252 5.82 13.65 3.43
CA SER A 252 4.69 14.27 2.72
C SER A 252 5.15 15.06 1.49
N GLN A 253 6.20 15.89 1.61
CA GLN A 253 6.75 16.63 0.48
C GLN A 253 7.32 15.72 -0.63
N LEU A 254 7.95 14.60 -0.26
CA LEU A 254 8.47 13.63 -1.22
C LEU A 254 7.33 12.94 -1.99
N ARG A 255 6.23 12.59 -1.31
CA ARG A 255 5.03 12.03 -1.94
C ARG A 255 4.38 12.98 -2.93
N GLU A 256 4.28 14.27 -2.60
CA GLU A 256 3.73 15.27 -3.52
C GLU A 256 4.51 15.29 -4.85
N ARG A 257 5.84 15.25 -4.78
CA ARG A 257 6.72 15.18 -5.95
C ARG A 257 6.49 13.90 -6.75
N LEU A 258 6.41 12.75 -6.09
CA LEU A 258 6.14 11.45 -6.73
C LEU A 258 4.78 11.38 -7.43
N ASN A 259 3.77 12.02 -6.84
CA ASN A 259 2.42 12.01 -7.39
C ASN A 259 2.28 12.89 -8.65
N SER A 260 3.17 13.87 -8.84
CA SER A 260 3.15 14.78 -10.01
C SER A 260 3.53 14.13 -11.35
N THR A 261 4.18 12.96 -11.34
CA THR A 261 4.64 12.28 -12.57
C THR A 261 3.75 11.08 -12.91
N PRO A 262 2.90 11.15 -13.96
CA PRO A 262 2.04 10.02 -14.34
C PRO A 262 2.82 8.92 -15.07
N ASP A 263 2.28 7.70 -15.03
CA ASP A 263 2.65 6.58 -15.91
C ASP A 263 4.12 6.14 -15.91
N VAL A 264 4.80 6.26 -14.77
CA VAL A 264 6.19 5.79 -14.61
C VAL A 264 6.47 5.34 -13.18
N SER A 265 7.33 4.33 -13.03
CA SER A 265 7.89 4.00 -11.72
C SER A 265 9.02 4.94 -11.36
N PHE A 266 9.00 5.41 -10.13
CA PHE A 266 9.86 6.51 -9.73
C PHE A 266 10.26 6.41 -8.27
N PHE A 267 11.54 6.60 -7.99
CA PHE A 267 12.09 6.55 -6.65
C PHE A 267 12.98 7.76 -6.36
N ILE A 268 12.80 8.41 -5.21
CA ILE A 268 13.61 9.58 -4.81
C ILE A 268 14.54 9.21 -3.66
N TYR A 269 15.84 9.43 -3.82
CA TYR A 269 16.75 9.54 -2.68
C TYR A 269 16.77 10.98 -2.18
N HIS A 270 16.28 11.20 -0.97
CA HIS A 270 16.40 12.49 -0.29
C HIS A 270 17.83 12.71 0.22
N GLY A 271 18.26 13.99 0.27
CA GLY A 271 19.57 14.42 0.73
C GLY A 271 19.91 15.81 0.22
N VAL A 272 21.15 16.25 0.48
CA VAL A 272 21.69 17.55 0.04
C VAL A 272 21.54 17.74 -1.47
N GLN A 273 21.76 16.67 -2.23
CA GLN A 273 21.44 16.58 -3.64
C GLN A 273 20.47 15.40 -3.83
N PRO A 274 19.18 15.64 -4.13
CA PRO A 274 18.24 14.57 -4.38
C PRO A 274 18.57 13.83 -5.67
N HIS A 275 18.56 12.49 -5.61
CA HIS A 275 18.73 11.62 -6.79
C HIS A 275 17.42 10.92 -7.11
N VAL A 276 17.21 10.62 -8.39
CA VAL A 276 15.98 10.05 -8.89
C VAL A 276 16.28 8.81 -9.72
N VAL A 277 15.60 7.71 -9.40
CA VAL A 277 15.60 6.51 -10.22
C VAL A 277 14.26 6.41 -10.93
N VAL A 278 14.30 6.34 -12.25
CA VAL A 278 13.11 6.17 -13.10
C VAL A 278 13.14 4.79 -13.73
N CYS A 279 12.00 4.12 -13.73
CA CYS A 279 11.79 2.85 -14.40
C CYS A 279 10.53 2.95 -15.27
N GLU A 280 10.73 2.99 -16.59
CA GLU A 280 9.64 2.85 -17.54
C GLU A 280 9.09 1.43 -17.49
N TYR A 281 7.77 1.32 -17.56
CA TYR A 281 7.11 0.03 -17.67
C TYR A 281 7.38 -0.59 -19.06
N LYS A 282 8.28 -1.57 -19.11
CA LYS A 282 8.59 -2.34 -20.33
C LYS A 282 7.82 -3.66 -20.31
N GLY A 283 6.69 -3.71 -21.02
CA GLY A 283 5.84 -4.89 -21.12
C GLY A 283 6.29 -5.96 -22.14
N ARG A 284 5.92 -7.21 -21.81
CA ARG A 284 5.60 -8.42 -22.62
C ARG A 284 6.65 -9.21 -23.44
N GLU A 285 7.86 -8.76 -23.73
CA GLU A 285 8.79 -9.61 -24.52
C GLU A 285 9.33 -10.84 -23.74
N TYR A 286 9.41 -10.74 -22.41
CA TYR A 286 9.94 -11.82 -21.57
C TYR A 286 8.85 -12.81 -21.08
N ILE A 287 7.60 -12.37 -21.02
CA ILE A 287 6.50 -13.13 -20.39
C ILE A 287 6.01 -14.27 -21.23
N LYS A 288 5.99 -14.07 -22.56
CA LYS A 288 5.63 -15.14 -23.48
C LYS A 288 6.56 -16.34 -23.29
N ARG A 289 7.86 -16.11 -23.11
CA ARG A 289 8.87 -17.14 -22.83
C ARG A 289 8.61 -17.87 -21.52
N VAL A 290 8.33 -17.14 -20.44
CA VAL A 290 7.99 -17.75 -19.14
C VAL A 290 6.72 -18.60 -19.25
N ILE A 291 5.65 -18.09 -19.87
CA ILE A 291 4.40 -18.85 -20.05
C ILE A 291 4.61 -20.09 -20.92
N GLU A 292 5.35 -19.97 -22.04
CA GLU A 292 5.68 -21.08 -22.92
C GLU A 292 6.47 -22.16 -22.17
N LYS A 293 7.46 -21.75 -21.37
CA LYS A 293 8.27 -22.65 -20.57
C LYS A 293 7.47 -23.38 -19.49
N ILE A 294 6.64 -22.68 -18.70
CA ILE A 294 5.77 -23.34 -17.71
C ILE A 294 4.85 -24.36 -18.41
N LYS A 295 4.33 -24.02 -19.60
CA LYS A 295 3.52 -24.95 -20.40
C LYS A 295 4.34 -26.16 -20.85
N GLU A 296 5.56 -25.98 -21.32
CA GLU A 296 6.46 -27.08 -21.69
C GLU A 296 6.78 -27.99 -20.49
N ASP A 297 7.10 -27.40 -19.34
CA ASP A 297 7.34 -28.12 -18.09
C ASP A 297 6.11 -28.94 -17.68
N PHE A 298 4.92 -28.34 -17.78
CA PHE A 298 3.66 -29.04 -17.53
C PHE A 298 3.40 -30.17 -18.54
N LYS A 299 3.78 -29.99 -19.82
CA LYS A 299 3.73 -31.06 -20.84
C LYS A 299 4.64 -32.24 -20.48
N GLN A 300 5.82 -31.99 -19.91
CA GLN A 300 6.71 -33.07 -19.46
C GLN A 300 6.09 -33.87 -18.31
N ILE A 301 5.41 -33.20 -17.37
CA ILE A 301 4.68 -33.89 -16.27
C ILE A 301 3.54 -34.74 -16.84
N LEU A 302 2.75 -34.20 -17.77
CA LEU A 302 1.69 -34.94 -18.46
C LEU A 302 2.23 -36.15 -19.23
N TRP A 303 3.39 -36.01 -19.87
CA TRP A 303 4.03 -37.11 -20.59
C TRP A 303 4.40 -38.23 -19.62
N LYS A 304 5.03 -37.92 -18.48
CA LYS A 304 5.34 -38.90 -17.43
C LYS A 304 4.08 -39.62 -16.93
N LEU A 305 2.99 -38.90 -16.66
CA LEU A 305 1.71 -39.50 -16.23
C LEU A 305 1.09 -40.45 -17.26
N LYS A 306 1.14 -40.10 -18.56
CA LYS A 306 0.60 -40.93 -19.65
C LYS A 306 1.36 -42.26 -19.81
N HIS A 307 2.62 -42.30 -19.41
CA HIS A 307 3.51 -43.46 -19.55
C HIS A 307 3.81 -44.15 -18.21
N SER A 308 3.00 -43.88 -17.19
CA SER A 308 3.08 -44.55 -15.89
C SER A 308 1.74 -45.21 -15.57
N ASP A 309 1.79 -46.31 -14.84
CA ASP A 309 0.59 -46.94 -14.31
C ASP A 309 -0.18 -45.97 -13.41
N LYS A 310 -1.51 -46.12 -13.40
CA LYS A 310 -2.42 -45.21 -12.70
C LYS A 310 -2.12 -45.13 -11.19
N GLU A 311 -1.69 -46.24 -10.60
CA GLU A 311 -1.31 -46.37 -9.20
C GLU A 311 -0.05 -45.54 -8.87
N MET A 312 0.76 -45.21 -9.88
CA MET A 312 2.01 -44.46 -9.73
C MET A 312 1.84 -42.95 -9.89
N TRP A 313 0.67 -42.45 -10.28
CA TRP A 313 0.46 -41.03 -10.59
C TRP A 313 0.82 -40.08 -9.45
N GLU A 314 0.44 -40.39 -8.21
CA GLU A 314 0.78 -39.51 -7.07
C GLU A 314 2.30 -39.45 -6.83
N TYR A 315 3.02 -40.56 -7.03
CA TYR A 315 4.49 -40.61 -6.93
C TYR A 315 5.17 -39.85 -8.07
N VAL A 316 4.67 -39.96 -9.30
CA VAL A 316 5.16 -39.17 -10.44
C VAL A 316 5.03 -37.67 -10.16
N LEU A 317 3.90 -37.24 -9.59
CA LEU A 317 3.68 -35.84 -9.23
C LEU A 317 4.56 -35.39 -8.06
N GLN A 318 4.81 -36.28 -7.10
CA GLN A 318 5.72 -36.00 -5.99
C GLN A 318 7.16 -35.79 -6.50
N ASP A 319 7.62 -36.61 -7.44
CA ASP A 319 8.93 -36.46 -8.05
C ASP A 319 9.02 -35.22 -8.96
N ALA A 320 7.91 -34.79 -9.57
CA ALA A 320 7.88 -33.59 -10.41
C ALA A 320 8.31 -32.32 -9.67
N PHE A 321 8.13 -32.22 -8.35
CA PHE A 321 8.58 -31.06 -7.57
C PHE A 321 10.11 -30.93 -7.48
N LYS A 322 10.87 -31.99 -7.77
CA LYS A 322 12.34 -31.92 -7.84
C LYS A 322 12.77 -31.08 -9.03
N ASP A 323 12.12 -31.30 -10.17
CA ASP A 323 12.40 -30.64 -11.44
C ASP A 323 11.68 -29.27 -11.54
N TYR A 324 10.48 -29.16 -10.98
CA TYR A 324 9.59 -27.99 -11.10
C TYR A 324 9.14 -27.46 -9.73
N PRO A 325 10.05 -26.87 -8.94
CA PRO A 325 9.80 -26.55 -7.53
C PRO A 325 8.86 -25.36 -7.28
N TYR A 326 8.50 -24.61 -8.32
CA TYR A 326 7.56 -23.49 -8.25
C TYR A 326 6.09 -23.94 -8.26
N PHE A 327 5.80 -25.19 -8.62
CA PHE A 327 4.48 -25.77 -8.37
C PHE A 327 4.34 -26.13 -6.90
N GLU A 328 3.16 -25.90 -6.36
CA GLU A 328 2.88 -26.12 -4.95
C GLU A 328 2.02 -27.34 -4.70
N ILE A 329 1.02 -27.54 -5.54
CA ILE A 329 0.05 -28.61 -5.39
C ILE A 329 -0.25 -29.18 -6.76
N PHE A 330 -0.23 -30.51 -6.86
CA PHE A 330 -0.83 -31.22 -7.98
C PHE A 330 -2.03 -32.06 -7.55
N TYR A 331 -3.00 -32.20 -8.45
CA TYR A 331 -4.11 -33.14 -8.29
C TYR A 331 -4.74 -33.53 -9.63
N ILE A 332 -5.40 -34.69 -9.65
CA ILE A 332 -5.98 -35.29 -10.85
C ILE A 332 -7.50 -35.36 -10.70
N ILE A 333 -8.21 -34.93 -11.74
CA ILE A 333 -9.67 -34.87 -11.83
C ILE A 333 -10.14 -35.86 -12.91
N SER A 334 -11.19 -36.63 -12.61
CA SER A 334 -11.84 -37.53 -13.57
C SER A 334 -12.67 -36.78 -14.61
N GLU A 335 -13.05 -37.48 -15.68
CA GLU A 335 -13.98 -36.98 -16.71
C GLU A 335 -15.30 -36.37 -16.17
N LYS A 336 -15.75 -36.87 -15.01
CA LYS A 336 -16.95 -36.42 -14.30
C LYS A 336 -16.76 -35.14 -13.48
N GLY A 337 -15.54 -34.59 -13.42
CA GLY A 337 -15.24 -33.42 -12.59
C GLY A 337 -14.90 -33.74 -11.14
N ILE A 338 -14.82 -35.02 -10.78
CA ILE A 338 -14.48 -35.43 -9.41
C ILE A 338 -12.97 -35.63 -9.29
N GLN A 339 -12.36 -35.00 -8.28
CA GLN A 339 -10.94 -35.19 -7.95
C GLN A 339 -10.69 -36.62 -7.46
N ILE A 340 -9.77 -37.35 -8.08
CA ILE A 340 -9.49 -38.77 -7.79
C ILE A 340 -8.18 -39.02 -7.06
N SER A 341 -7.25 -38.07 -7.09
CA SER A 341 -6.02 -38.12 -6.30
C SER A 341 -6.16 -37.32 -5.01
N ASN A 342 -5.26 -37.57 -4.08
CA ASN A 342 -4.95 -36.61 -3.03
C ASN A 342 -4.37 -35.32 -3.65
N ASN A 343 -4.36 -34.25 -2.85
CA ASN A 343 -3.50 -33.12 -3.14
C ASN A 343 -2.06 -33.58 -2.89
N VAL A 344 -1.26 -33.67 -3.95
CA VAL A 344 0.18 -33.93 -3.84
C VAL A 344 0.83 -32.59 -3.58
N ILE A 345 1.42 -32.40 -2.40
CA ILE A 345 1.93 -31.11 -1.92
C ILE A 345 3.44 -31.08 -2.08
N ASN A 346 3.97 -29.95 -2.53
CA ASN A 346 5.41 -29.74 -2.65
C ASN A 346 6.06 -29.80 -1.26
N PRO A 347 7.04 -30.70 -1.03
CA PRO A 347 7.66 -30.86 0.28
C PRO A 347 8.45 -29.64 0.76
N ARG A 348 8.72 -28.65 -0.12
CA ARG A 348 9.40 -27.40 0.24
C ARG A 348 8.48 -26.36 0.87
N ILE A 349 7.16 -26.55 0.81
CA ILE A 349 6.18 -25.64 1.41
C ILE A 349 6.24 -25.76 2.94
N LYS A 350 6.38 -24.61 3.62
CA LYS A 350 6.48 -24.51 5.09
C LYS A 350 5.22 -23.98 5.77
N TYR A 351 4.23 -23.55 5.00
CA TYR A 351 2.98 -23.01 5.53
C TYR A 351 1.86 -24.07 5.49
N PRO A 352 0.79 -23.91 6.29
CA PRO A 352 -0.25 -24.92 6.41
C PRO A 352 -1.03 -25.09 5.10
N VAL A 353 -1.17 -26.33 4.63
CA VAL A 353 -2.03 -26.68 3.49
C VAL A 353 -3.10 -27.65 3.97
N LYS A 354 -4.37 -27.36 3.68
CA LYS A 354 -5.47 -28.27 3.99
C LYS A 354 -5.26 -29.59 3.23
N THR A 355 -4.99 -30.65 3.97
CA THR A 355 -4.79 -32.00 3.44
C THR A 355 -6.11 -32.57 2.92
N GLY A 356 -6.04 -33.16 1.72
CA GLY A 356 -7.10 -33.98 1.14
C GLY A 356 -8.23 -33.21 0.47
N ARG A 357 -8.46 -33.50 -0.82
CA ARG A 357 -9.74 -33.25 -1.51
C ARG A 357 -10.08 -34.34 -2.54
N LYS A 358 -9.62 -35.57 -2.31
CA LYS A 358 -10.09 -36.74 -3.06
C LYS A 358 -11.60 -36.86 -2.86
N GLY A 359 -12.36 -36.92 -3.94
CA GLY A 359 -13.82 -36.90 -3.95
C GLY A 359 -14.45 -35.52 -4.09
N ALA A 360 -13.69 -34.42 -4.05
CA ALA A 360 -14.26 -33.08 -4.23
C ALA A 360 -14.74 -32.86 -5.67
N ASP A 361 -15.89 -32.20 -5.79
CA ASP A 361 -16.44 -31.79 -7.08
C ASP A 361 -15.76 -30.52 -7.59
N ARG A 362 -15.18 -30.62 -8.79
CA ARG A 362 -14.49 -29.55 -9.52
C ARG A 362 -15.15 -29.26 -10.87
N SER A 363 -16.29 -29.88 -11.17
CA SER A 363 -16.99 -29.77 -12.47
C SER A 363 -17.30 -28.32 -12.87
N GLU A 364 -17.61 -27.48 -11.89
CA GLU A 364 -17.93 -26.06 -12.09
C GLU A 364 -16.70 -25.14 -12.14
N LYS A 365 -15.49 -25.65 -11.88
CA LYS A 365 -14.29 -24.82 -11.84
C LYS A 365 -13.82 -24.44 -13.25
N PRO A 366 -13.45 -23.17 -13.51
CA PRO A 366 -12.99 -22.72 -14.83
C PRO A 366 -11.83 -23.55 -15.38
N TYR A 367 -10.85 -23.89 -14.54
CA TYR A 367 -9.71 -24.72 -14.96
C TYR A 367 -10.10 -26.14 -15.39
N PHE A 368 -11.21 -26.69 -14.90
CA PHE A 368 -11.69 -27.98 -15.37
C PHE A 368 -12.42 -27.85 -16.71
N LYS A 369 -13.32 -26.86 -16.84
CA LYS A 369 -14.10 -26.61 -18.06
C LYS A 369 -13.18 -26.28 -19.25
N MET A 370 -12.25 -25.35 -19.05
CA MET A 370 -11.35 -24.89 -20.12
C MET A 370 -10.32 -25.94 -20.53
N ALA A 371 -9.82 -26.74 -19.58
CA ALA A 371 -8.90 -27.84 -19.89
C ALA A 371 -9.54 -28.95 -20.76
N LYS A 372 -10.87 -29.09 -20.77
CA LYS A 372 -11.56 -30.03 -21.68
C LYS A 372 -11.47 -29.58 -23.14
N GLU A 373 -11.50 -28.27 -23.37
CA GLU A 373 -11.64 -27.67 -24.70
C GLU A 373 -10.27 -27.42 -25.36
N GLY A 374 -9.22 -27.12 -24.59
CA GLY A 374 -7.90 -26.73 -25.10
C GLY A 374 -6.73 -27.70 -24.82
N ASP A 375 -5.50 -27.23 -25.07
CA ASP A 375 -4.23 -27.93 -24.83
C ASP A 375 -3.79 -27.76 -23.36
N ILE A 376 -3.36 -26.56 -22.96
CA ILE A 376 -3.09 -26.19 -21.55
C ILE A 376 -3.76 -24.86 -21.24
N TYR A 377 -4.58 -24.85 -20.19
CA TYR A 377 -5.22 -23.66 -19.66
C TYR A 377 -4.51 -23.16 -18.40
N ILE A 378 -4.24 -21.86 -18.33
CA ILE A 378 -3.75 -21.16 -17.14
C ILE A 378 -4.92 -20.34 -16.62
N SER A 379 -5.31 -20.56 -15.37
CA SER A 379 -6.40 -19.79 -14.78
C SER A 379 -6.00 -18.34 -14.53
N GLU A 380 -7.00 -17.48 -14.41
CA GLU A 380 -6.79 -16.24 -13.68
C GLU A 380 -6.40 -16.50 -12.22
N ILE A 381 -5.89 -15.47 -11.56
CA ILE A 381 -5.55 -15.53 -10.13
C ILE A 381 -6.81 -15.66 -9.28
N TYR A 382 -6.80 -16.57 -8.31
CA TYR A 382 -7.88 -16.73 -7.36
C TYR A 382 -7.34 -17.14 -5.98
N LEU A 383 -8.18 -17.02 -4.94
CA LEU A 383 -7.86 -17.47 -3.60
C LEU A 383 -7.97 -19.00 -3.51
N SER A 384 -6.86 -19.68 -3.30
CA SER A 384 -6.82 -21.13 -3.13
C SER A 384 -7.53 -21.52 -1.85
N GLN A 385 -8.54 -22.37 -1.97
CA GLN A 385 -9.20 -22.92 -0.77
C GLN A 385 -8.28 -23.88 0.01
N ALA A 386 -7.21 -24.40 -0.61
CA ALA A 386 -6.31 -25.37 0.01
C ALA A 386 -5.25 -24.70 0.88
N THR A 387 -4.70 -23.57 0.42
CA THR A 387 -3.63 -22.83 1.10
C THR A 387 -4.10 -21.56 1.78
N ASP A 388 -5.33 -21.10 1.48
CA ASP A 388 -5.87 -19.80 1.89
C ASP A 388 -5.02 -18.62 1.40
N ASP A 389 -4.37 -18.79 0.25
CA ASP A 389 -3.52 -17.80 -0.38
C ASP A 389 -3.72 -17.75 -1.90
N PHE A 390 -3.22 -16.70 -2.54
CA PHE A 390 -3.43 -16.48 -3.97
C PHE A 390 -2.62 -17.44 -4.83
N CYS A 391 -3.26 -18.02 -5.83
CA CYS A 391 -2.59 -18.89 -6.80
C CYS A 391 -3.13 -18.70 -8.22
N ILE A 392 -2.37 -19.23 -9.17
CA ILE A 392 -2.85 -19.61 -10.51
C ILE A 392 -2.84 -21.14 -10.62
N THR A 393 -3.73 -21.69 -11.46
CA THR A 393 -3.78 -23.13 -11.75
C THR A 393 -3.50 -23.36 -13.22
N LEU A 394 -2.50 -24.18 -13.51
CA LEU A 394 -2.31 -24.81 -14.81
C LEU A 394 -3.13 -26.09 -14.89
N SER A 395 -3.79 -26.31 -16.02
CA SER A 395 -4.64 -27.47 -16.20
C SER A 395 -4.66 -27.98 -17.63
N SER A 396 -4.70 -29.30 -17.79
CA SER A 396 -4.71 -29.94 -19.10
C SER A 396 -5.32 -31.32 -19.06
N LYS A 397 -6.04 -31.68 -20.13
CA LYS A 397 -6.59 -33.01 -20.33
C LYS A 397 -5.51 -34.01 -20.77
N PHE A 398 -5.58 -35.21 -20.24
CA PHE A 398 -4.84 -36.37 -20.75
C PHE A 398 -5.73 -37.61 -20.79
N ARG A 399 -5.41 -38.54 -21.70
CA ARG A 399 -6.11 -39.82 -21.83
C ARG A 399 -5.30 -40.94 -21.20
N TYR A 400 -6.00 -41.88 -20.58
CA TYR A 400 -5.44 -43.13 -20.09
C TYR A 400 -6.47 -44.23 -20.28
N GLY A 401 -6.15 -45.22 -21.12
CA GLY A 401 -7.15 -46.14 -21.66
C GLY A 401 -8.25 -45.40 -22.42
N GLU A 402 -9.51 -45.79 -22.18
CA GLU A 402 -10.68 -45.18 -22.83
C GLU A 402 -11.16 -43.88 -22.16
N LYS A 403 -10.61 -43.54 -20.98
CA LYS A 403 -11.05 -42.39 -20.18
C LYS A 403 -10.12 -41.21 -20.34
N PHE A 404 -10.65 -40.02 -20.04
CA PHE A 404 -9.85 -38.83 -19.87
C PHE A 404 -9.84 -38.34 -18.42
N TYR A 405 -8.76 -37.65 -18.10
CA TYR A 405 -8.47 -37.05 -16.82
C TYR A 405 -7.95 -35.63 -17.05
N VAL A 406 -8.01 -34.79 -16.03
CA VAL A 406 -7.41 -33.45 -16.04
C VAL A 406 -6.37 -33.41 -14.93
N LEU A 407 -5.13 -33.09 -15.28
CA LEU A 407 -4.11 -32.70 -14.30
C LEU A 407 -4.30 -31.22 -13.99
N ALA A 408 -4.28 -30.86 -12.71
CA ALA A 408 -4.20 -29.48 -12.24
C ALA A 408 -2.92 -29.29 -11.41
N GLY A 409 -2.21 -28.19 -11.65
CA GLY A 409 -1.02 -27.79 -10.92
C GLY A 409 -1.12 -26.33 -10.49
N ASP A 410 -1.10 -26.10 -9.18
CA ASP A 410 -1.21 -24.77 -8.59
C ASP A 410 0.17 -24.14 -8.38
N ILE A 411 0.30 -22.85 -8.68
CA ILE A 411 1.49 -22.03 -8.41
C ILE A 411 1.03 -20.86 -7.53
N ASN A 412 1.62 -20.70 -6.35
CA ASN A 412 1.34 -19.53 -5.51
C ASN A 412 1.93 -18.28 -6.10
N TYR A 413 1.23 -17.21 -5.83
CA TYR A 413 1.59 -15.86 -6.22
C TYR A 413 3.03 -15.46 -5.79
N THR A 414 3.50 -15.88 -4.63
CA THR A 414 4.87 -15.67 -4.13
C THR A 414 5.92 -16.51 -4.86
N GLU A 415 5.55 -17.67 -5.43
CA GLU A 415 6.45 -18.47 -6.25
C GLU A 415 6.57 -17.91 -7.68
N VAL A 416 5.58 -17.14 -8.15
CA VAL A 416 5.67 -16.40 -9.42
C VAL A 416 6.86 -15.43 -9.42
N HIS A 417 7.13 -14.77 -8.28
CA HIS A 417 8.30 -13.91 -8.10
C HIS A 417 9.61 -14.66 -8.40
N LYS A 418 9.81 -15.81 -7.76
CA LYS A 418 11.00 -16.66 -7.95
C LYS A 418 11.11 -17.20 -9.38
N LEU A 419 9.97 -17.55 -9.97
CA LEU A 419 9.89 -18.03 -11.34
C LEU A 419 10.40 -16.96 -12.31
N VAL A 420 9.84 -15.74 -12.25
CA VAL A 420 10.25 -14.63 -13.11
C VAL A 420 11.76 -14.35 -13.00
N LYS A 421 12.31 -14.40 -11.79
CA LYS A 421 13.75 -14.23 -11.54
C LYS A 421 14.63 -15.28 -12.19
N SER A 422 14.27 -16.56 -12.04
CA SER A 422 15.05 -17.66 -12.63
C SER A 422 15.19 -17.53 -14.14
N TYR A 423 14.23 -16.86 -14.76
CA TYR A 423 14.17 -16.68 -16.20
C TYR A 423 14.79 -15.33 -16.63
N ALA A 424 14.55 -14.21 -15.94
CA ALA A 424 15.17 -12.91 -16.27
C ALA A 424 16.73 -12.96 -16.37
N PHE A 425 17.32 -13.91 -15.65
CA PHE A 425 18.71 -14.39 -15.60
C PHE A 425 19.31 -15.16 -16.80
N SER A 426 18.47 -15.69 -17.70
CA SER A 426 18.83 -16.76 -18.66
C SER A 426 18.84 -16.36 -20.12
#